data_AF-A0A0K1PCD3-F1
#
_entry.id   AF-A0A0K1PCD3-F1
#
_cell.length_a   1.000
_cell.length_b   1.000
_cell.length_c   1.000
_cell.angle_alpha   90.00
_cell.angle_beta   90.00
_cell.angle_gamma   90.00
#
_symmetry.space_group_name_H-M   'P 1'
#
loop_
_entity.id
_entity.type
_entity.pdbx_description
1 polymer ?
#
loop_
_entity_poly.entity_id
_entity_poly.type
_entity_poly.pdbx_seq_one_letter_code
_entity_poly.pdbx_strand_id
1 'polypeptide(L)'
;MKYRLLPILTCALLLAVAAPRFASAAPVSRDDLKVYLETREALQDERVLKMPEAKRIPEIAKRNFKMKPETLQAIMDKVEAEGGESAIADKARKSIEEALASTDLKGRIQEVRIDASSPHVVSYIKWTCTPDKVDQEAALVALKAGGATEIPSTFYLWAVDAKGADLWRAKIGADRTRNIREDRIADWAATRYVKLFEVERLAN
;
A
#
# COMPACT_ATOMS: atom_id res chain seq x y z
N MET A 1 54.05 37.93 49.34
CA MET A 1 54.86 37.15 48.37
C MET A 1 53.97 36.07 47.77
N LYS A 2 53.98 35.94 46.45
CA LYS A 2 53.09 35.09 45.63
C LYS A 2 53.42 33.59 45.77
N TYR A 3 52.54 32.77 45.16
CA TYR A 3 52.60 31.31 44.84
C TYR A 3 51.85 30.40 45.84
N ARG A 4 51.01 29.43 45.44
CA ARG A 4 50.47 28.99 44.12
C ARG A 4 49.23 28.11 44.39
N LEU A 5 48.13 28.39 43.69
CA LEU A 5 46.96 27.53 43.57
C LEU A 5 47.31 26.27 42.77
N LEU A 6 46.89 25.10 43.25
CA LEU A 6 46.90 23.84 42.51
C LEU A 6 45.43 23.46 42.24
N PRO A 7 44.89 23.63 41.03
CA PRO A 7 43.57 23.11 40.71
C PRO A 7 43.69 21.66 40.23
N ILE A 8 43.06 20.74 40.96
CA ILE A 8 42.83 19.36 40.51
C ILE A 8 41.80 19.43 39.39
N LEU A 9 42.28 19.28 38.16
CA LEU A 9 41.48 19.25 36.94
C LEU A 9 40.87 17.84 36.80
N THR A 10 39.63 17.67 37.26
CA THR A 10 38.85 16.45 37.06
C THR A 10 38.27 16.45 35.64
N CYS A 11 38.96 15.83 34.68
CA CYS A 11 38.42 15.55 33.35
C CYS A 11 37.35 14.45 33.43
N ALA A 12 36.08 14.84 33.57
CA ALA A 12 34.95 13.96 33.31
C ALA A 12 34.82 13.76 31.79
N LEU A 13 35.33 12.63 31.30
CA LEU A 13 35.18 12.17 29.93
C LEU A 13 33.73 11.73 29.70
N LEU A 14 32.87 12.65 29.27
CA LEU A 14 31.55 12.34 28.74
C LEU A 14 31.73 11.63 27.39
N LEU A 15 31.80 10.29 27.43
CA LEU A 15 31.51 9.44 26.29
C LEU A 15 30.03 9.60 25.95
N ALA A 16 29.72 10.63 25.17
CA ALA A 16 28.46 10.72 24.45
C ALA A 16 28.43 9.54 23.47
N VAL A 17 27.77 8.45 23.88
CA VAL A 17 27.38 7.36 23.00
C VAL A 17 26.46 7.97 21.94
N ALA A 18 27.03 8.32 20.80
CA ALA A 18 26.29 8.64 19.61
C ALA A 18 25.57 7.36 19.16
N ALA A 19 24.34 7.17 19.65
CA ALA A 19 23.46 6.16 19.08
C ALA A 19 23.30 6.48 17.59
N PRO A 20 23.62 5.55 16.68
CA PRO A 20 23.36 5.78 15.26
C PRO A 20 21.85 5.97 15.09
N ARG A 21 21.45 7.16 14.65
CA ARG A 21 20.12 7.40 14.09
C ARG A 21 20.04 6.59 12.81
N PHE A 22 19.63 5.32 12.90
CA PHE A 22 19.04 4.64 11.77
C PHE A 22 17.77 5.42 11.44
N ALA A 23 17.89 6.36 10.49
CA ALA A 23 16.72 6.88 9.82
C ALA A 23 16.03 5.66 9.22
N SER A 24 14.89 5.26 9.78
CA SER A 24 14.02 4.27 9.16
C SER A 24 13.84 4.72 7.72
N ALA A 25 14.28 3.90 6.75
CA ALA A 25 13.93 4.13 5.37
C ALA A 25 12.41 4.30 5.31
N ALA A 26 11.93 5.33 4.59
CA ALA A 26 10.50 5.52 4.41
C ALA A 26 9.89 4.21 3.86
N PRO A 27 8.68 3.81 4.28
CA PRO A 27 8.07 2.58 3.80
C PRO A 27 7.93 2.58 2.27
N VAL A 28 7.93 1.41 1.63
CA VAL A 28 7.65 1.30 0.19
C VAL A 28 6.29 1.92 -0.14
N SER A 29 6.29 2.88 -1.06
CA SER A 29 5.06 3.52 -1.54
C SER A 29 4.45 2.77 -2.72
N ARG A 30 3.21 3.11 -3.09
CA ARG A 30 2.57 2.63 -4.33
C ARG A 30 3.42 2.90 -5.56
N ASP A 31 3.97 4.12 -5.66
CA ASP A 31 4.76 4.53 -6.82
C ASP A 31 6.10 3.78 -6.87
N ASP A 32 6.74 3.54 -5.72
CA ASP A 32 7.95 2.71 -5.64
C ASP A 32 7.67 1.29 -6.17
N LEU A 33 6.59 0.65 -5.69
CA LEU A 33 6.22 -0.70 -6.13
C LEU A 33 5.85 -0.72 -7.63
N LYS A 34 5.13 0.30 -8.11
CA LYS A 34 4.79 0.44 -9.53
C LYS A 34 6.05 0.51 -10.40
N VAL A 35 6.99 1.39 -10.04
CA VAL A 35 8.26 1.54 -10.77
C VAL A 35 9.06 0.24 -10.74
N TYR A 36 9.09 -0.46 -9.60
CA TYR A 36 9.74 -1.76 -9.48
C TYR A 36 9.11 -2.80 -10.44
N LEU A 37 7.78 -2.94 -10.46
CA LEU A 37 7.08 -3.90 -11.33
C LEU A 37 7.28 -3.57 -12.82
N GLU A 38 7.13 -2.30 -13.22
CA GLU A 38 7.39 -1.85 -14.59
C GLU A 38 8.86 -2.06 -15.01
N THR A 39 9.79 -1.94 -14.07
CA THR A 39 11.22 -2.21 -14.32
C THR A 39 11.46 -3.70 -14.54
N ARG A 40 10.85 -4.57 -13.72
CA ARG A 40 10.94 -6.03 -13.90
C ARG A 40 10.39 -6.47 -15.25
N GLU A 41 9.27 -5.89 -15.69
CA GLU A 41 8.73 -6.13 -17.03
C GLU A 41 9.69 -5.63 -18.12
N ALA A 42 10.21 -4.40 -17.99
CA ALA A 42 11.13 -3.81 -18.95
C ALA A 42 12.45 -4.60 -19.09
N LEU A 43 12.92 -5.24 -18.01
CA LEU A 43 14.10 -6.11 -18.05
C LEU A 43 13.88 -7.39 -18.88
N GLN A 44 12.63 -7.76 -19.16
CA GLN A 44 12.28 -8.88 -20.04
C GLN A 44 12.09 -8.45 -21.51
N ASP A 45 12.13 -7.14 -21.83
CA ASP A 45 12.04 -6.65 -23.22
C ASP A 45 13.26 -7.12 -24.01
N GLU A 46 13.02 -7.72 -25.18
CA GLU A 46 14.05 -8.25 -26.08
C GLU A 46 15.15 -7.22 -26.40
N ARG A 47 14.78 -5.93 -26.54
CA ARG A 47 15.72 -4.84 -26.82
C ARG A 47 16.66 -4.60 -25.64
N VAL A 48 16.15 -4.69 -24.42
CA VAL A 48 16.93 -4.52 -23.18
C VAL A 48 17.80 -5.74 -22.93
N LEU A 49 17.29 -6.94 -23.19
CA LEU A 49 18.04 -8.19 -23.05
C LEU A 49 19.28 -8.23 -23.97
N LYS A 50 19.17 -7.67 -25.18
CA LYS A 50 20.30 -7.51 -26.13
C LYS A 50 21.36 -6.49 -25.70
N MET A 51 21.08 -5.67 -24.68
CA MET A 51 22.05 -4.71 -24.15
C MET A 51 22.99 -5.37 -23.13
N PRO A 52 24.23 -4.88 -22.99
CA PRO A 52 25.09 -5.24 -21.86
C PRO A 52 24.39 -4.97 -20.52
N GLU A 53 24.53 -5.87 -19.56
CA GLU A 53 23.84 -5.82 -18.27
C GLU A 53 24.00 -4.47 -17.56
N ALA A 54 25.24 -3.95 -17.51
CA ALA A 54 25.58 -2.66 -16.92
C ALA A 54 24.86 -1.46 -17.57
N LYS A 55 24.27 -1.61 -18.76
CA LYS A 55 23.53 -0.56 -19.47
C LYS A 55 22.01 -0.68 -19.33
N ARG A 56 21.48 -1.82 -18.86
CA ARG A 56 20.03 -2.08 -18.81
C ARG A 56 19.30 -1.09 -17.90
N ILE A 57 19.71 -1.00 -16.62
CA ILE A 57 19.09 -0.09 -15.64
C ILE A 57 19.24 1.38 -16.06
N PRO A 58 20.42 1.88 -16.48
CA PRO A 58 20.54 3.25 -16.98
C PRO A 58 19.61 3.57 -18.16
N GLU A 59 19.45 2.64 -19.10
CA GLU A 59 18.59 2.85 -20.26
C GLU A 59 17.11 2.86 -19.89
N ILE A 60 16.68 1.92 -19.02
CA ILE A 60 15.30 1.88 -18.50
C ILE A 60 15.00 3.17 -17.71
N ALA A 61 15.88 3.57 -16.79
CA ALA A 61 15.72 4.78 -15.98
C ALA A 61 15.51 6.02 -16.86
N LYS A 62 16.31 6.15 -17.93
CA LYS A 62 16.25 7.28 -18.85
C LYS A 62 14.98 7.26 -19.73
N ARG A 63 14.66 6.11 -20.35
CA ARG A 63 13.61 6.03 -21.37
C ARG A 63 12.21 5.89 -20.79
N ASN A 64 12.05 5.08 -19.77
CA ASN A 64 10.73 4.73 -19.24
C ASN A 64 10.31 5.72 -18.16
N PHE A 65 11.24 6.03 -17.25
CA PHE A 65 10.93 6.77 -16.03
C PHE A 65 11.46 8.21 -16.00
N LYS A 66 12.35 8.56 -16.94
CA LYS A 66 13.03 9.87 -17.00
C LYS A 66 13.69 10.27 -15.67
N MET A 67 14.26 9.29 -14.96
CA MET A 67 14.94 9.48 -13.69
C MET A 67 16.42 9.10 -13.76
N LYS A 68 17.16 9.43 -12.71
CA LYS A 68 18.57 9.04 -12.60
C LYS A 68 18.69 7.51 -12.37
N PRO A 69 19.69 6.85 -12.95
CA PRO A 69 19.90 5.40 -12.74
C PRO A 69 20.01 5.02 -11.26
N GLU A 70 20.67 5.87 -10.46
CA GLU A 70 20.85 5.64 -9.03
C GLU A 70 19.51 5.70 -8.26
N THR A 71 18.59 6.55 -8.71
CA THR A 71 17.24 6.63 -8.14
C THR A 71 16.43 5.37 -8.46
N LEU A 72 16.51 4.90 -9.71
CA LEU A 72 15.82 3.66 -10.09
C LEU A 72 16.37 2.47 -9.30
N GLN A 73 17.69 2.35 -9.19
CA GLN A 73 18.32 1.28 -8.42
C GLN A 73 17.92 1.35 -6.94
N ALA A 74 17.89 2.54 -6.33
CA ALA A 74 17.46 2.68 -4.95
C ALA A 74 16.00 2.23 -4.72
N ILE A 75 15.10 2.45 -5.68
CA ILE A 75 13.71 1.93 -5.61
C ILE A 75 13.71 0.40 -5.68
N MET A 76 14.48 -0.18 -6.61
CA MET A 76 14.61 -1.64 -6.73
C MET A 76 15.12 -2.24 -5.43
N ASP A 77 16.21 -1.72 -4.89
CA ASP A 77 16.83 -2.21 -3.65
C ASP A 77 15.88 -2.06 -2.45
N LYS A 78 15.11 -0.97 -2.39
CA LYS A 78 14.12 -0.73 -1.34
C LYS A 78 13.01 -1.77 -1.34
N VAL A 79 12.45 -2.11 -2.51
CA VAL A 79 11.40 -3.12 -2.65
C VAL A 79 11.94 -4.52 -2.34
N GLU A 80 13.12 -4.86 -2.84
CA GLU A 80 13.78 -6.14 -2.57
C GLU A 80 14.12 -6.32 -1.08
N ALA A 81 14.58 -5.26 -0.42
CA ALA A 81 14.85 -5.27 1.03
C ALA A 81 13.58 -5.53 1.87
N GLU A 82 12.41 -5.21 1.34
CA GLU A 82 11.12 -5.52 1.98
C GLU A 82 10.62 -6.96 1.70
N GLY A 83 11.35 -7.74 0.90
CA GLY A 83 11.00 -9.10 0.48
C GLY A 83 10.30 -9.18 -0.87
N GLY A 84 10.40 -8.13 -1.69
CA GLY A 84 9.81 -8.07 -3.03
C GLY A 84 8.29 -7.86 -3.03
N GLU A 85 7.68 -7.94 -4.22
CA GLU A 85 6.26 -7.66 -4.44
C GLU A 85 5.33 -8.55 -3.61
N SER A 86 5.71 -9.82 -3.39
CA SER A 86 4.90 -10.78 -2.65
C SER A 86 4.82 -10.43 -1.16
N ALA A 87 5.94 -10.04 -0.55
CA ALA A 87 5.98 -9.66 0.85
C ALA A 87 5.21 -8.35 1.11
N ILE A 88 5.32 -7.38 0.20
CA ILE A 88 4.56 -6.12 0.28
C ILE A 88 3.06 -6.38 0.14
N ALA A 89 2.66 -7.22 -0.82
CA ALA A 89 1.26 -7.61 -1.00
C ALA A 89 0.70 -8.32 0.24
N ASP A 90 1.47 -9.20 0.88
CA ASP A 90 1.06 -9.89 2.11
C ASP A 90 0.95 -8.93 3.32
N LYS A 91 1.88 -7.97 3.47
CA LYS A 91 1.77 -6.92 4.49
C LYS A 91 0.50 -6.09 4.28
N ALA A 92 0.23 -5.65 3.05
CA ALA A 92 -0.97 -4.89 2.71
C ALA A 92 -2.26 -5.67 2.98
N ARG A 93 -2.29 -6.96 2.62
CA ARG A 93 -3.39 -7.89 2.93
C ARG A 93 -3.66 -7.94 4.43
N LYS A 94 -2.62 -8.19 5.24
CA LYS A 94 -2.72 -8.25 6.70
C LYS A 94 -3.24 -6.96 7.31
N SER A 95 -2.74 -5.80 6.87
CA SER A 95 -3.22 -4.50 7.36
C SER A 95 -4.71 -4.28 7.04
N ILE A 96 -5.17 -4.68 5.85
CA ILE A 96 -6.59 -4.61 5.49
C ILE A 96 -7.42 -5.56 6.36
N GLU A 97 -6.98 -6.80 6.56
CA GLU A 97 -7.66 -7.79 7.42
C GLU A 97 -7.77 -7.28 8.86
N GLU A 98 -6.71 -6.73 9.43
CA GLU A 98 -6.68 -6.14 10.77
C GLU A 98 -7.64 -4.95 10.87
N ALA A 99 -7.63 -4.05 9.88
CA ALA A 99 -8.53 -2.90 9.84
C ALA A 99 -9.99 -3.33 9.76
N LEU A 100 -10.33 -4.33 8.94
CA LEU A 100 -11.70 -4.84 8.84
C LEU A 100 -12.11 -5.63 10.09
N ALA A 101 -11.19 -6.35 10.73
CA ALA A 101 -11.44 -7.05 11.99
C ALA A 101 -11.73 -6.10 13.17
N SER A 102 -11.39 -4.82 13.05
CA SER A 102 -11.74 -3.78 14.02
C SER A 102 -13.18 -3.25 13.88
N THR A 103 -13.93 -3.71 12.89
CA THR A 103 -15.32 -3.30 12.61
C THR A 103 -16.34 -4.37 13.03
N ASP A 104 -17.63 -4.06 12.85
CA ASP A 104 -18.74 -5.00 12.96
C ASP A 104 -18.77 -6.06 11.84
N LEU A 105 -17.89 -5.96 10.84
CA LEU A 105 -17.68 -6.96 9.79
C LEU A 105 -16.75 -8.11 10.22
N LYS A 106 -16.21 -8.07 11.44
CA LYS A 106 -15.38 -9.16 11.98
C LYS A 106 -16.11 -10.50 11.87
N GLY A 107 -15.45 -11.49 11.27
CA GLY A 107 -16.02 -12.82 11.02
C GLY A 107 -16.95 -12.92 9.81
N ARG A 108 -17.21 -11.81 9.10
CA ARG A 108 -17.99 -11.78 7.85
C ARG A 108 -17.12 -11.58 6.61
N ILE A 109 -15.86 -11.20 6.77
CA ILE A 109 -14.88 -11.14 5.69
C ILE A 109 -14.52 -12.57 5.26
N GLN A 110 -14.79 -12.88 4.00
CA GLN A 110 -14.56 -14.19 3.38
C GLN A 110 -13.20 -14.24 2.69
N GLU A 111 -12.78 -13.13 2.10
CA GLU A 111 -11.54 -13.06 1.33
C GLU A 111 -10.96 -11.64 1.37
N VAL A 112 -9.64 -11.55 1.57
CA VAL A 112 -8.83 -10.39 1.22
C VAL A 112 -7.66 -10.91 0.40
N ARG A 113 -7.55 -10.46 -0.85
CA ARG A 113 -6.50 -10.88 -1.78
C ARG A 113 -5.89 -9.67 -2.47
N ILE A 114 -4.57 -9.57 -2.49
CA ILE A 114 -3.85 -8.51 -3.19
C ILE A 114 -3.18 -9.11 -4.43
N ASP A 115 -3.52 -8.57 -5.59
CA ASP A 115 -2.88 -8.88 -6.86
C ASP A 115 -1.85 -7.80 -7.19
N ALA A 116 -0.58 -8.15 -7.00
CA ALA A 116 0.58 -7.33 -7.34
C ALA A 116 1.34 -7.90 -8.55
N SER A 117 0.67 -8.68 -9.42
CA SER A 117 1.28 -9.23 -10.64
C SER A 117 1.44 -8.19 -11.76
N SER A 118 0.79 -7.03 -11.61
CA SER A 118 0.87 -5.91 -12.55
C SER A 118 1.21 -4.60 -11.84
N PRO A 119 1.75 -3.59 -12.54
CA PRO A 119 1.98 -2.25 -11.99
C PRO A 119 0.71 -1.60 -11.39
N HIS A 120 -0.47 -2.02 -11.85
CA HIS A 120 -1.74 -1.61 -11.28
C HIS A 120 -2.19 -2.63 -10.22
N VAL A 121 -1.75 -2.43 -8.97
CA VAL A 121 -2.07 -3.33 -7.87
C VAL A 121 -3.55 -3.27 -7.51
N VAL A 122 -4.22 -4.42 -7.43
CA VAL A 122 -5.65 -4.54 -7.13
C VAL A 122 -5.87 -5.32 -5.84
N SER A 123 -6.70 -4.80 -4.95
CA SER A 123 -7.18 -5.51 -3.76
C SER A 123 -8.58 -6.05 -4.01
N TYR A 124 -8.80 -7.35 -3.81
CA TYR A 124 -10.10 -8.00 -3.83
C TYR A 124 -10.56 -8.24 -2.40
N ILE A 125 -11.77 -7.77 -2.07
CA ILE A 125 -12.34 -7.94 -0.74
C ILE A 125 -13.76 -8.48 -0.90
N LYS A 126 -14.00 -9.64 -0.28
CA LYS A 126 -15.30 -10.32 -0.28
C LYS A 126 -15.83 -10.45 1.13
N TRP A 127 -17.10 -10.11 1.35
CA TRP A 127 -17.75 -10.26 2.65
C TRP A 127 -19.21 -10.68 2.53
N THR A 128 -19.72 -11.32 3.58
CA THR A 128 -21.13 -11.68 3.71
C THR A 128 -21.92 -10.50 4.24
N CYS A 129 -23.09 -10.19 3.65
CA CYS A 129 -23.99 -9.12 4.07
C CYS A 129 -25.47 -9.38 3.79
N THR A 130 -26.32 -8.49 4.33
CA THR A 130 -27.74 -8.44 4.00
C THR A 130 -28.00 -7.37 2.92
N PRO A 131 -29.00 -7.56 2.04
CA PRO A 131 -29.26 -6.63 0.93
C PRO A 131 -29.46 -5.17 1.35
N ASP A 132 -30.07 -4.92 2.52
CA ASP A 132 -30.35 -3.59 3.05
C ASP A 132 -29.11 -2.86 3.58
N LYS A 133 -27.98 -3.56 3.75
CA LYS A 133 -26.74 -3.03 4.32
C LYS A 133 -25.61 -2.83 3.32
N VAL A 134 -25.79 -3.29 2.09
CA VAL A 134 -24.76 -3.29 1.03
C VAL A 134 -24.06 -1.95 0.91
N ASP A 135 -24.79 -0.84 0.74
CA ASP A 135 -24.18 0.46 0.50
C ASP A 135 -23.38 0.97 1.71
N GLN A 136 -23.90 0.76 2.92
CA GLN A 136 -23.26 1.20 4.17
C GLN A 136 -21.96 0.42 4.40
N GLU A 137 -22.03 -0.89 4.25
CA GLU A 137 -20.88 -1.76 4.45
C GLU A 137 -19.85 -1.61 3.32
N ALA A 138 -20.26 -1.44 2.07
CA ALA A 138 -19.33 -1.17 0.97
C ALA A 138 -18.53 0.13 1.21
N ALA A 139 -19.18 1.19 1.70
CA ALA A 139 -18.51 2.43 2.07
C ALA A 139 -17.55 2.22 3.26
N LEU A 140 -17.95 1.45 4.27
CA LEU A 140 -17.11 1.12 5.42
C LEU A 140 -15.88 0.30 5.01
N VAL A 141 -16.07 -0.76 4.22
CA VAL A 141 -14.99 -1.61 3.69
C VAL A 141 -14.01 -0.77 2.89
N ALA A 142 -14.51 0.05 1.96
CA ALA A 142 -13.66 0.93 1.15
C ALA A 142 -12.85 1.90 2.02
N LEU A 143 -13.47 2.52 3.02
CA LEU A 143 -12.81 3.43 3.95
C LEU A 143 -11.70 2.74 4.74
N LYS A 144 -12.02 1.60 5.38
CA LYS A 144 -11.07 0.89 6.24
C LYS A 144 -9.93 0.29 5.43
N ALA A 145 -10.23 -0.34 4.30
CA ALA A 145 -9.20 -0.91 3.42
C ALA A 145 -8.30 0.19 2.83
N GLY A 146 -8.88 1.29 2.34
CA GLY A 146 -8.13 2.43 1.79
C GLY A 146 -7.30 3.19 2.84
N GLY A 147 -7.72 3.18 4.11
CA GLY A 147 -6.97 3.75 5.21
C GLY A 147 -5.88 2.84 5.79
N ALA A 148 -5.95 1.53 5.53
CA ALA A 148 -5.02 0.55 6.09
C ALA A 148 -3.68 0.46 5.34
N THR A 149 -3.68 0.76 4.04
CA THR A 149 -2.50 0.63 3.19
C THR A 149 -2.61 1.53 1.96
N GLU A 150 -1.47 2.10 1.54
CA GLU A 150 -1.41 2.91 0.32
C GLU A 150 -1.12 2.08 -0.94
N ILE A 151 -0.79 0.79 -0.78
CA ILE A 151 -0.28 -0.07 -1.87
C ILE A 151 -1.29 -0.28 -3.01
N PRO A 152 -2.55 -0.70 -2.79
CA PRO A 152 -3.48 -0.92 -3.89
C PRO A 152 -3.82 0.38 -4.62
N SER A 153 -3.90 0.32 -5.94
CA SER A 153 -4.43 1.40 -6.79
C SER A 153 -5.96 1.32 -6.88
N THR A 154 -6.53 0.14 -6.72
CA THR A 154 -7.98 -0.11 -6.82
C THR A 154 -8.42 -1.18 -5.84
N PHE A 155 -9.57 -0.97 -5.23
CA PHE A 155 -10.28 -1.96 -4.43
C PHE A 155 -11.46 -2.49 -5.24
N TYR A 156 -11.48 -3.80 -5.44
CA TYR A 156 -12.58 -4.56 -6.01
C TYR A 156 -13.34 -5.22 -4.87
N LEU A 157 -14.62 -4.86 -4.75
CA LEU A 157 -15.43 -5.13 -3.58
C LEU A 157 -16.62 -6.00 -3.97
N TRP A 158 -16.90 -6.98 -3.12
CA TRP A 158 -17.82 -8.05 -3.46
C TRP A 158 -18.66 -8.46 -2.24
N ALA A 159 -19.93 -8.09 -2.26
CA ALA A 159 -20.88 -8.39 -1.20
C ALA A 159 -21.72 -9.61 -1.60
N VAL A 160 -21.75 -10.62 -0.72
CA VAL A 160 -22.54 -11.87 -0.94
C VAL A 160 -23.52 -12.11 0.20
N ASP A 161 -24.58 -12.86 -0.07
CA ASP A 161 -25.50 -13.31 0.98
C ASP A 161 -24.90 -14.48 1.79
N ALA A 162 -25.65 -14.97 2.79
CA ALA A 162 -25.23 -16.10 3.64
C ALA A 162 -25.08 -17.43 2.87
N LYS A 163 -25.65 -17.54 1.66
CA LYS A 163 -25.53 -18.71 0.78
C LYS A 163 -24.42 -18.54 -0.26
N GLY A 164 -23.75 -17.38 -0.28
CA GLY A 164 -22.69 -17.05 -1.22
C GLY A 164 -23.18 -16.49 -2.56
N ALA A 165 -24.47 -16.17 -2.70
CA ALA A 165 -25.00 -15.51 -3.89
C ALA A 165 -24.59 -14.03 -3.89
N ASP A 166 -24.24 -13.50 -5.06
CA ASP A 166 -23.82 -12.12 -5.18
C ASP A 166 -24.99 -11.16 -4.97
N LEU A 167 -24.80 -10.23 -4.03
CA LEU A 167 -25.72 -9.12 -3.81
C LEU A 167 -25.23 -7.87 -4.54
N TRP A 168 -23.91 -7.68 -4.61
CA TRP A 168 -23.31 -6.49 -5.17
C TRP A 168 -21.83 -6.69 -5.51
N ARG A 169 -21.39 -6.03 -6.59
CA ARG A 169 -20.00 -5.96 -7.04
C ARG A 169 -19.68 -4.56 -7.52
N ALA A 170 -18.53 -4.03 -7.13
CA ALA A 170 -18.02 -2.80 -7.71
C ALA A 170 -16.51 -2.65 -7.52
N LYS A 171 -15.95 -1.64 -8.19
CA LYS A 171 -14.60 -1.16 -7.92
C LYS A 171 -14.59 0.30 -7.47
N ILE A 172 -13.59 0.66 -6.68
CA ILE A 172 -13.29 2.02 -6.26
C ILE A 172 -11.77 2.27 -6.35
N GLY A 173 -11.38 3.37 -6.98
CA GLY A 173 -9.98 3.81 -6.98
C GLY A 173 -9.53 4.19 -5.57
N ALA A 174 -8.31 3.83 -5.19
CA ALA A 174 -7.82 4.01 -3.82
C ALA A 174 -7.91 5.48 -3.35
N ASP A 175 -7.63 6.44 -4.23
CA ASP A 175 -7.69 7.86 -3.89
C ASP A 175 -9.13 8.33 -3.60
N ARG A 176 -10.14 7.67 -4.20
CA ARG A 176 -11.55 8.01 -3.97
C ARG A 176 -12.03 7.59 -2.58
N THR A 177 -11.39 6.59 -1.96
CA THR A 177 -11.75 6.12 -0.60
C THR A 177 -11.58 7.22 0.46
N ARG A 178 -10.63 8.16 0.24
CA ARG A 178 -10.38 9.31 1.12
C ARG A 178 -11.55 10.28 1.21
N ASN A 179 -12.51 10.20 0.30
CA ASN A 179 -13.73 11.03 0.31
C ASN A 179 -14.84 10.46 1.21
N ILE A 180 -14.66 9.24 1.73
CA ILE A 180 -15.60 8.59 2.63
C ILE A 180 -15.28 9.04 4.06
N ARG A 181 -16.32 9.44 4.79
CA ARG A 181 -16.22 9.81 6.20
C ARG A 181 -17.06 8.87 7.02
N GLU A 182 -16.43 8.24 8.01
CA GLU A 182 -17.06 7.21 8.85
C GLU A 182 -18.34 7.73 9.51
N ASP A 183 -18.30 8.96 10.06
CA ASP A 183 -19.42 9.61 10.74
C ASP A 183 -20.64 9.90 9.84
N ARG A 184 -20.48 9.77 8.51
CA ARG A 184 -21.51 10.09 7.51
C ARG A 184 -21.99 8.89 6.71
N ILE A 185 -21.44 7.70 6.97
CA ILE A 185 -21.79 6.49 6.19
C ILE A 185 -23.30 6.22 6.26
N ALA A 186 -23.90 6.28 7.45
CA ALA A 186 -25.33 6.01 7.63
C ALA A 186 -26.22 6.90 6.76
N ASP A 187 -25.86 8.18 6.62
CA ASP A 187 -26.64 9.17 5.89
C ASP A 187 -26.35 9.16 4.38
N TRP A 188 -25.09 8.92 3.99
CA TRP A 188 -24.59 9.24 2.65
C TRP A 188 -24.26 8.03 1.79
N ALA A 189 -24.24 6.82 2.36
CA ALA A 189 -23.92 5.58 1.65
C ALA A 189 -24.75 5.42 0.36
N ALA A 190 -26.07 5.36 0.49
CA ALA A 190 -26.99 5.09 -0.61
C ALA A 190 -27.19 6.24 -1.60
N THR A 191 -26.61 7.42 -1.35
CA THR A 191 -26.87 8.62 -2.17
C THR A 191 -25.60 9.26 -2.74
N ARG A 192 -24.60 9.51 -1.89
CA ARG A 192 -23.35 10.19 -2.27
C ARG A 192 -22.22 9.19 -2.48
N TYR A 193 -22.01 8.28 -1.52
CA TYR A 193 -20.87 7.36 -1.59
C TYR A 193 -21.05 6.27 -2.63
N VAL A 194 -22.28 5.82 -2.92
CA VAL A 194 -22.54 4.89 -4.03
C VAL A 194 -21.97 5.40 -5.37
N LYS A 195 -21.92 6.72 -5.59
CA LYS A 195 -21.35 7.35 -6.80
C LYS A 195 -19.81 7.29 -6.86
N LEU A 196 -19.16 6.91 -5.76
CA LEU A 196 -17.72 6.66 -5.70
C LEU A 196 -17.34 5.31 -6.32
N PHE A 197 -18.32 4.42 -6.47
CA PHE A 197 -18.13 3.07 -6.98
C PHE A 197 -18.51 2.98 -8.45
N GLU A 198 -17.76 2.17 -9.19
CA GLU A 198 -18.14 1.69 -10.52
C GLU A 198 -18.81 0.33 -10.33
N VAL A 199 -20.14 0.35 -10.19
CA VAL A 199 -20.96 -0.85 -9.91
C VAL A 199 -21.09 -1.70 -11.16
N GLU A 200 -20.84 -2.99 -11.02
CA GLU A 200 -21.01 -3.96 -12.10
C GLU A 200 -22.46 -4.42 -12.22
N ARG A 201 -22.90 -4.69 -13.45
CA ARG A 201 -24.18 -5.36 -13.66
C ARG A 201 -24.01 -6.85 -13.34
N LEU A 202 -24.72 -7.32 -12.32
CA LEU A 202 -24.88 -8.75 -12.10
C LEU A 202 -25.78 -9.30 -13.22
N ALA A 203 -25.36 -10.39 -13.85
CA ALA A 203 -26.21 -11.10 -14.80
C ALA A 203 -27.33 -11.80 -14.00
N ASN A 204 -28.57 -11.37 -14.22
CA ASN A 204 -29.76 -12.03 -13.68
C ASN A 204 -29.97 -13.40 -14.32
#